data_AF-A0A402BL32-F1
#
_entry.id   AF-A0A402BL32-F1
#
_cell.length_a   1.000
_cell.length_b   1.000
_cell.length_c   1.000
_cell.angle_alpha   90.00
_cell.angle_beta   90.00
_cell.angle_gamma   90.00
#
_symmetry.space_group_name_H-M   'P 1'
#
loop_
_entity.id
_entity.type
_entity.pdbx_description
1 polymer ?
#
loop_
_entity_poly.entity_id
_entity_poly.type
_entity_poly.pdbx_seq_one_letter_code
_entity_poly.pdbx_strand_id
1 'polypeptide(L)'
;MNERQAPLPDKSISFPFMPLRAKVDSHAHALEHWANRLDRQRYSYDRRGAFAEAKHWKARGSQKTLRWVAGQLKSLRDQHDTEYGLYKALKEYVECLMTSSTDAQEEIQNLRTRQRRSAECWKAEGEAYVLPRIHTKLARLVDNYTPEAGQDVYSLSLDGTYLVSFPENEDEPVPVETTCLPAVFEHGESSFVAPRAARSGRPLEQKMGNDWFATLRPAAREIIRVQESASAPRIGPFPVLPDNLAGYHRDAIVGIEATLAGHGRVLVKLSPGQDNTGALFACLDRLLLYSYVSRILVVTAQASLKPELVRAYNAWISYEDEASLSERYPVQTSVKETITSCVSIASIREMQMAMRRTEPLPRATFDVLVLYGYPFISQMWRTVLEYFTAPSRIGFSEALDDELAAQFDHHIVFAIPDQVGADRECQEVR
;
A
#
# COMPACT_ATOMS: atom_id res chain seq x y z
N MET A 1 -57.22 -6.50 -4.71
CA MET A 1 -56.15 -7.43 -5.13
C MET A 1 -54.95 -7.08 -4.28
N ASN A 2 -54.55 -7.97 -3.35
CA ASN A 2 -53.41 -7.76 -2.46
C ASN A 2 -52.17 -8.34 -3.13
N GLU A 3 -51.28 -7.48 -3.63
CA GLU A 3 -49.96 -7.88 -4.08
C GLU A 3 -49.10 -8.27 -2.87
N ARG A 4 -48.80 -9.56 -2.77
CA ARG A 4 -47.81 -10.08 -1.82
C ARG A 4 -46.42 -9.69 -2.34
N GLN A 5 -45.77 -8.72 -1.69
CA GLN A 5 -44.35 -8.48 -1.89
C GLN A 5 -43.56 -9.74 -1.49
N ALA A 6 -42.78 -10.25 -2.43
CA ALA A 6 -41.87 -11.36 -2.18
C ALA A 6 -40.72 -10.89 -1.25
N PRO A 7 -40.31 -11.70 -0.25
CA PRO A 7 -39.19 -11.35 0.62
C PRO A 7 -37.90 -11.24 -0.19
N LEU A 8 -37.19 -10.12 -0.03
CA LEU A 8 -35.89 -9.89 -0.65
C LEU A 8 -34.87 -10.95 -0.17
N PRO A 9 -33.95 -11.40 -1.04
CA PRO A 9 -32.95 -12.40 -0.68
C PRO A 9 -31.98 -11.80 0.36
N ASP A 10 -31.96 -12.42 1.53
CA ASP A 10 -31.09 -12.08 2.66
C ASP A 10 -29.64 -12.37 2.26
N LYS A 11 -28.91 -11.34 1.80
CA LYS A 11 -27.46 -11.42 1.49
C LYS A 11 -26.65 -11.35 2.78
N SER A 12 -26.97 -12.19 3.76
CA SER A 12 -26.12 -12.36 4.94
C SER A 12 -24.84 -13.08 4.51
N ILE A 13 -23.70 -12.40 4.57
CA ILE A 13 -22.40 -13.03 4.35
C ILE A 13 -22.12 -13.93 5.56
N SER A 14 -22.41 -15.23 5.41
CA SER A 14 -22.08 -16.23 6.41
C SER A 14 -20.55 -16.40 6.42
N PHE A 15 -19.89 -16.10 7.54
CA PHE A 15 -18.46 -16.39 7.75
C PHE A 15 -18.20 -17.89 7.52
N PRO A 16 -17.44 -18.29 6.49
CA PRO A 16 -17.23 -19.71 6.22
C PRO A 16 -16.18 -20.32 7.16
N PHE A 17 -16.47 -21.56 7.59
CA PHE A 17 -15.58 -22.58 8.15
C PHE A 17 -14.80 -22.24 9.44
N MET A 18 -15.47 -22.47 10.57
CA MET A 18 -15.06 -22.37 11.99
C MET A 18 -15.14 -20.97 12.63
N PRO A 19 -15.85 -20.84 13.77
CA PRO A 19 -15.88 -19.60 14.54
C PRO A 19 -14.47 -19.22 14.98
N LEU A 20 -14.12 -17.93 14.90
CA LEU A 20 -12.81 -17.41 15.26
C LEU A 20 -12.45 -17.81 16.71
N ARG A 21 -13.43 -17.82 17.61
CA ARG A 21 -13.31 -18.38 18.97
C ARG A 21 -12.66 -19.78 19.02
N ALA A 22 -13.13 -20.71 18.19
CA ALA A 22 -12.57 -22.07 18.13
C ALA A 22 -11.13 -22.10 17.56
N LYS A 23 -10.80 -21.20 16.62
CA LYS A 23 -9.43 -21.06 16.11
C LYS A 23 -8.49 -20.49 17.16
N VAL A 24 -8.93 -19.48 17.92
CA VAL A 24 -8.17 -18.89 19.03
C VAL A 24 -7.91 -19.95 20.11
N ASP A 25 -8.90 -20.75 20.45
CA ASP A 25 -8.76 -21.89 21.38
C ASP A 25 -7.75 -22.93 20.91
N SER A 26 -7.86 -23.33 19.65
CA SER A 26 -6.91 -24.26 19.03
C SER A 26 -5.47 -23.73 19.08
N HIS A 27 -5.28 -22.43 18.82
CA HIS A 27 -3.97 -21.79 18.93
C HIS A 27 -3.47 -21.76 20.37
N ALA A 28 -4.30 -21.37 21.35
CA ALA A 28 -3.94 -21.36 22.75
C ALA A 28 -3.50 -22.75 23.23
N HIS A 29 -4.26 -23.80 22.88
CA HIS A 29 -3.90 -25.19 23.21
C HIS A 29 -2.61 -25.65 22.51
N ALA A 30 -2.39 -25.26 21.25
CA ALA A 30 -1.15 -25.58 20.54
C ALA A 30 0.07 -24.94 21.22
N LEU A 31 -0.05 -23.70 21.71
CA LEU A 31 1.00 -23.03 22.47
C LEU A 31 1.28 -23.71 23.82
N GLU A 32 0.23 -24.13 24.55
CA GLU A 32 0.39 -24.91 25.79
C GLU A 32 1.06 -26.26 25.55
N HIS A 33 0.65 -26.96 24.50
CA HIS A 33 1.27 -28.23 24.12
C HIS A 33 2.75 -28.04 23.76
N TRP A 34 3.10 -26.95 23.06
CA TRP A 34 4.49 -26.62 22.78
C TRP A 34 5.28 -26.30 24.07
N ALA A 35 4.71 -25.51 24.97
CA ALA A 35 5.33 -25.19 26.26
C ALA A 35 5.57 -26.46 27.12
N ASN A 36 4.64 -27.42 27.08
CA ASN A 36 4.77 -28.71 27.77
C ASN A 36 5.83 -29.61 27.12
N ARG A 37 5.96 -29.57 25.78
CA ARG A 37 7.03 -30.27 25.07
C ARG A 37 8.41 -29.74 25.45
N LEU A 38 8.56 -28.42 25.54
CA LEU A 38 9.80 -27.79 26.01
C LEU A 38 10.10 -28.16 27.46
N ASP A 39 9.07 -28.29 28.32
CA ASP A 39 9.24 -28.76 29.71
C ASP A 39 9.84 -30.17 29.75
N ARG A 40 9.31 -31.10 28.95
CA ARG A 40 9.81 -32.48 28.86
C ARG A 40 11.25 -32.51 28.34
N GLN A 41 11.54 -31.75 27.29
CA GLN A 41 12.90 -31.62 26.75
C GLN A 41 13.88 -31.05 27.78
N ARG A 42 13.42 -30.13 28.64
CA ARG A 42 14.25 -29.55 29.70
C ARG A 42 14.78 -30.59 30.68
N TYR A 43 13.98 -31.60 31.03
CA TYR A 43 14.40 -32.69 31.92
C TYR A 43 15.41 -33.63 31.27
N SER A 44 15.49 -33.66 29.94
CA SER A 44 16.46 -34.50 29.20
C SER A 44 17.85 -33.88 29.08
N TYR A 45 17.99 -32.58 29.35
CA TYR A 45 19.30 -31.91 29.39
C TYR A 45 19.96 -32.18 30.75
N ASP A 46 20.62 -33.34 30.86
CA ASP A 46 21.33 -33.74 32.06
C ASP A 46 22.50 -32.78 32.39
N ARG A 47 22.71 -32.55 33.69
CA ARG A 47 23.29 -31.33 34.29
C ARG A 47 24.82 -31.23 34.25
N ARG A 48 25.48 -31.37 33.09
CA ARG A 48 26.93 -31.10 33.01
C ARG A 48 27.30 -30.28 31.79
N GLY A 49 27.67 -29.02 32.03
CA GLY A 49 28.30 -28.12 31.05
C GLY A 49 27.51 -26.84 30.78
N ALA A 50 28.23 -25.76 30.47
CA ALA A 50 27.68 -24.43 30.18
C ALA A 50 26.67 -24.43 29.01
N PHE A 51 26.82 -25.35 28.06
CA PHE A 51 25.90 -25.49 26.94
C PHE A 51 24.53 -26.07 27.33
N ALA A 52 24.51 -27.04 28.26
CA ALA A 52 23.26 -27.60 28.79
C ALA A 52 22.50 -26.55 29.61
N GLU A 53 23.23 -25.73 30.37
CA GLU A 53 22.67 -24.62 31.13
C GLU A 53 22.05 -23.55 30.22
N ALA A 54 22.74 -23.15 29.14
CA ALA A 54 22.20 -22.21 28.16
C ALA A 54 20.90 -22.74 27.50
N LYS A 55 20.87 -24.01 27.09
CA LYS A 55 19.65 -24.64 26.54
C LYS A 55 18.51 -24.69 27.55
N HIS A 56 18.81 -25.03 28.81
CA HIS A 56 17.84 -25.05 29.89
C HIS A 56 17.16 -23.69 30.08
N TRP A 57 17.95 -22.61 30.17
CA TRP A 57 17.43 -21.27 30.40
C TRP A 57 16.69 -20.70 29.19
N LYS A 58 17.15 -20.98 27.96
CA LYS A 58 16.40 -20.66 26.73
C LYS A 58 15.03 -21.34 26.71
N ALA A 59 14.99 -22.65 26.95
CA ALA A 59 13.75 -23.39 26.99
C ALA A 59 12.79 -22.85 28.07
N ARG A 60 13.31 -22.40 29.22
CA ARG A 60 12.52 -21.77 30.28
C ARG A 60 11.94 -20.41 29.89
N GLY A 61 12.73 -19.56 29.22
CA GLY A 61 12.26 -18.29 28.66
C GLY A 61 11.13 -18.52 27.66
N SER A 62 11.38 -19.35 26.64
CA SER A 62 10.38 -19.74 25.64
C SER A 62 9.10 -20.30 26.27
N GLN A 63 9.22 -21.19 27.26
CA GLN A 63 8.07 -21.78 27.96
C GLN A 63 7.22 -20.74 28.68
N LYS A 64 7.85 -19.79 29.39
CA LYS A 64 7.14 -18.73 30.12
C LYS A 64 6.33 -17.89 29.15
N THR A 65 6.95 -17.45 28.06
CA THR A 65 6.29 -16.64 27.02
C THR A 65 5.14 -17.40 26.36
N LEU A 66 5.34 -18.68 25.99
CA LEU A 66 4.28 -19.49 25.38
C LEU A 66 3.05 -19.64 26.29
N ARG A 67 3.25 -19.90 27.58
CA ARG A 67 2.15 -20.00 28.56
C ARG A 67 1.47 -18.66 28.78
N TRP A 68 2.26 -17.59 28.84
CA TRP A 68 1.72 -16.24 28.99
C TRP A 68 0.83 -15.87 27.80
N VAL A 69 1.31 -16.04 26.55
CA VAL A 69 0.49 -15.75 25.35
C VAL A 69 -0.74 -16.65 25.30
N ALA A 70 -0.62 -17.94 25.62
CA ALA A 70 -1.78 -18.83 25.66
C ALA A 70 -2.83 -18.36 26.68
N GLY A 71 -2.39 -17.87 27.85
CA GLY A 71 -3.27 -17.27 28.86
C GLY A 71 -3.95 -16.00 28.37
N GLN A 72 -3.22 -15.10 27.69
CA GLN A 72 -3.79 -13.88 27.10
C GLN A 72 -4.85 -14.20 26.03
N LEU A 73 -4.59 -15.17 25.14
CA LEU A 73 -5.56 -15.59 24.12
C LEU A 73 -6.86 -16.12 24.75
N LYS A 74 -6.76 -16.92 25.82
CA LYS A 74 -7.93 -17.40 26.57
C LYS A 74 -8.67 -16.24 27.25
N SER A 75 -7.93 -15.28 27.83
CA SER A 75 -8.52 -14.09 28.44
C SER A 75 -9.28 -13.23 27.44
N LEU A 76 -8.70 -12.95 26.26
CA LEU A 76 -9.37 -12.20 25.19
C LEU A 76 -10.65 -12.90 24.75
N ARG A 77 -10.58 -14.22 24.57
CA ARG A 77 -11.74 -15.05 24.26
C ARG A 77 -12.84 -14.95 25.32
N ASP A 78 -12.49 -14.93 26.60
CA ASP A 78 -13.45 -14.88 27.70
C ASP A 78 -14.04 -13.48 27.93
N GLN A 79 -13.31 -12.42 27.55
CA GLN A 79 -13.73 -11.02 27.71
C GLN A 79 -14.64 -10.51 26.59
N HIS A 80 -14.61 -11.14 25.42
CA HIS A 80 -15.36 -10.68 24.25
C HIS A 80 -16.45 -11.65 23.85
N ASP A 81 -17.70 -11.28 24.10
CA ASP A 81 -18.88 -12.13 23.84
C ASP A 81 -19.14 -12.35 22.34
N THR A 82 -18.76 -11.39 21.49
CA THR A 82 -18.98 -11.43 20.04
C THR A 82 -17.71 -11.79 19.27
N GLU A 83 -17.86 -12.47 18.13
CA GLU A 83 -16.72 -12.85 17.26
C GLU A 83 -16.00 -11.62 16.70
N TYR A 84 -16.74 -10.55 16.37
CA TYR A 84 -16.15 -9.29 15.92
C TYR A 84 -15.38 -8.57 17.03
N GLY A 85 -15.92 -8.56 18.26
CA GLY A 85 -15.21 -8.01 19.43
C GLY A 85 -13.90 -8.75 19.67
N LEU A 86 -13.93 -10.10 19.58
CA LEU A 86 -12.76 -10.94 19.67
C LEU A 86 -11.76 -10.66 18.53
N TYR A 87 -12.22 -10.50 17.29
CA TYR A 87 -11.38 -10.15 16.14
C TYR A 87 -10.62 -8.83 16.38
N LYS A 88 -11.34 -7.78 16.78
CA LYS A 88 -10.74 -6.45 17.01
C LYS A 88 -9.70 -6.51 18.13
N ALA A 89 -10.04 -7.15 19.24
CA ALA A 89 -9.12 -7.29 20.37
C ALA A 89 -7.90 -8.16 20.01
N LEU A 90 -8.09 -9.21 19.21
CA LEU A 90 -6.99 -10.04 18.70
C LEU A 90 -6.07 -9.24 17.77
N LYS A 91 -6.63 -8.37 16.92
CA LYS A 91 -5.85 -7.48 16.05
C LYS A 91 -4.98 -6.51 16.86
N GLU A 92 -5.56 -5.82 17.83
CA GLU A 92 -4.84 -4.93 18.75
C GLU A 92 -3.75 -5.69 19.54
N TYR A 93 -4.06 -6.92 19.98
CA TYR A 93 -3.10 -7.78 20.67
C TYR A 93 -1.94 -8.23 19.77
N VAL A 94 -2.20 -8.51 18.49
CA VAL A 94 -1.15 -8.85 17.51
C VAL A 94 -0.21 -7.66 17.29
N GLU A 95 -0.74 -6.44 17.23
CA GLU A 95 0.08 -5.22 17.15
C GLU A 95 0.96 -5.06 18.40
N CYS A 96 0.42 -5.28 19.61
CA CYS A 96 1.19 -5.29 20.85
C CYS A 96 2.29 -6.36 20.87
N LEU A 97 2.01 -7.55 20.34
CA LEU A 97 2.98 -8.64 20.22
C LEU A 97 4.11 -8.30 19.25
N MET A 98 3.86 -7.53 18.21
CA MET A 98 4.91 -7.04 17.30
C MET A 98 5.91 -6.18 18.07
N THR A 99 5.43 -5.19 18.82
CA THR A 99 6.28 -4.32 19.66
C THR A 99 7.08 -5.16 20.66
N SER A 100 6.41 -6.07 21.38
CA SER A 100 7.07 -6.97 22.34
C SER A 100 8.14 -7.86 21.69
N SER A 101 7.93 -8.27 20.44
CA SER A 101 8.89 -9.04 19.66
C SER A 101 10.12 -8.22 19.30
N THR A 102 9.96 -6.97 18.90
CA THR A 102 11.06 -6.04 18.61
C THR A 102 11.86 -5.76 19.87
N ASP A 103 11.19 -5.44 20.99
CA ASP A 103 11.83 -5.18 22.27
C ASP A 103 12.68 -6.37 22.73
N ALA A 104 12.16 -7.61 22.59
CA ALA A 104 12.90 -8.82 22.94
C ALA A 104 14.13 -9.04 22.03
N GLN A 105 14.07 -8.65 20.76
CA GLN A 105 15.21 -8.71 19.83
C GLN A 105 16.28 -7.66 20.18
N GLU A 106 15.86 -6.43 20.48
CA GLU A 106 16.74 -5.36 20.94
C GLU A 106 17.43 -5.71 22.26
N GLU A 107 16.69 -6.28 23.21
CA GLU A 107 17.25 -6.75 24.48
C GLU A 107 18.37 -7.77 24.24
N ILE A 108 18.17 -8.74 23.34
CA ILE A 108 19.23 -9.70 22.99
C ILE A 108 20.44 -9.00 22.38
N GLN A 109 20.22 -8.05 21.47
CA GLN A 109 21.30 -7.33 20.80
C GLN A 109 22.13 -6.55 21.82
N ASN A 110 21.48 -5.89 22.77
CA ASN A 110 22.13 -5.19 23.87
C ASN A 110 22.89 -6.15 24.79
N LEU A 111 22.32 -7.31 25.10
CA LEU A 111 22.94 -8.30 25.98
C LEU A 111 24.15 -9.02 25.36
N ARG A 112 24.22 -9.14 24.03
CA ARG A 112 25.38 -9.73 23.32
C ARG A 112 26.68 -8.94 23.51
N THR A 113 26.60 -7.66 23.83
CA THR A 113 27.78 -6.81 24.06
C THR A 113 28.45 -7.07 25.41
N ARG A 114 27.82 -7.81 26.32
CA ARG A 114 28.34 -8.07 27.67
C ARG A 114 29.13 -9.40 27.74
N GLN A 115 30.34 -9.35 28.32
CA GLN A 115 31.30 -10.48 28.38
C GLN A 115 30.83 -11.73 29.15
N ARG A 116 29.78 -11.65 29.99
CA ARG A 116 29.20 -12.80 30.69
C ARG A 116 27.70 -12.89 30.43
N ARG A 117 27.28 -14.00 29.83
CA ARG A 117 25.86 -14.30 29.62
C ARG A 117 25.26 -14.81 30.92
N SER A 118 24.33 -14.05 31.50
CA SER A 118 23.57 -14.46 32.67
C SER A 118 22.44 -15.41 32.27
N ALA A 119 21.84 -16.09 33.26
CA ALA A 119 20.61 -16.85 33.07
C ALA A 119 19.48 -16.00 32.48
N GLU A 120 19.48 -14.69 32.75
CA GLU A 120 18.51 -13.74 32.19
C GLU A 120 18.73 -13.54 30.69
N CYS A 121 19.98 -13.39 30.23
CA CYS A 121 20.29 -13.35 28.80
C CYS A 121 19.74 -14.56 28.05
N TRP A 122 19.95 -15.76 28.58
CA TRP A 122 19.46 -16.96 27.91
C TRP A 122 17.93 -17.07 27.94
N LYS A 123 17.26 -16.56 28.99
CA LYS A 123 15.79 -16.47 29.01
C LYS A 123 15.27 -15.51 27.93
N ALA A 124 15.84 -14.31 27.84
CA ALA A 124 15.51 -13.32 26.81
C ALA A 124 15.76 -13.89 25.40
N GLU A 125 16.87 -14.62 25.20
CA GLU A 125 17.13 -15.34 23.94
C GLU A 125 16.05 -16.38 23.61
N GLY A 126 15.51 -17.07 24.62
CA GLY A 126 14.40 -18.00 24.44
C GLY A 126 13.07 -17.30 24.10
N GLU A 127 12.84 -16.12 24.66
CA GLU A 127 11.66 -15.30 24.43
C GLU A 127 11.62 -14.73 23.01
N ALA A 128 12.67 -14.03 22.59
CA ALA A 128 12.71 -13.47 21.23
C ALA A 128 12.78 -14.54 20.13
N TYR A 129 13.12 -15.79 20.48
CA TYR A 129 13.01 -16.91 19.55
C TYR A 129 11.54 -17.31 19.26
N VAL A 130 10.66 -17.24 20.27
CA VAL A 130 9.27 -17.71 20.13
C VAL A 130 8.31 -16.59 19.71
N LEU A 131 8.50 -15.36 20.18
CA LEU A 131 7.59 -14.24 19.93
C LEU A 131 7.33 -13.97 18.44
N PRO A 132 8.34 -13.86 17.55
CA PRO A 132 8.10 -13.62 16.13
C PRO A 132 7.24 -14.72 15.48
N ARG A 133 7.44 -15.98 15.89
CA ARG A 133 6.71 -17.13 15.35
C ARG A 133 5.25 -17.15 15.78
N ILE A 134 5.00 -16.74 17.02
CA ILE A 134 3.64 -16.61 17.55
C ILE A 134 2.93 -15.46 16.83
N HIS A 135 3.60 -14.30 16.73
CA HIS A 135 3.11 -13.13 15.99
C HIS A 135 2.74 -13.50 14.56
N THR A 136 3.64 -14.09 13.77
CA THR A 136 3.33 -14.47 12.36
C THR A 136 2.12 -15.40 12.25
N LYS A 137 1.95 -16.34 13.17
CA LYS A 137 0.79 -17.25 13.15
C LYS A 137 -0.52 -16.52 13.49
N LEU A 138 -0.50 -15.65 14.49
CA LEU A 138 -1.68 -14.90 14.90
C LEU A 138 -2.04 -13.79 13.89
N ALA A 139 -1.05 -13.12 13.30
CA ALA A 139 -1.25 -12.17 12.22
C ALA A 139 -1.96 -12.82 11.03
N ARG A 140 -1.48 -13.99 10.57
CA ARG A 140 -2.18 -14.76 9.53
C ARG A 140 -3.61 -15.16 9.93
N LEU A 141 -3.84 -15.48 11.20
CA LEU A 141 -5.18 -15.75 11.69
C LEU A 141 -6.05 -14.49 11.59
N VAL A 142 -5.57 -13.33 12.02
CA VAL A 142 -6.29 -12.05 11.90
C VAL A 142 -6.55 -11.71 10.43
N ASP A 143 -5.56 -11.87 9.54
CA ASP A 143 -5.69 -11.59 8.11
C ASP A 143 -6.78 -12.44 7.46
N ASN A 144 -6.86 -13.73 7.80
CA ASN A 144 -7.90 -14.65 7.28
C ASN A 144 -9.32 -14.29 7.71
N TYR A 145 -9.47 -13.50 8.78
CA TYR A 145 -10.75 -13.02 9.30
C TYR A 145 -10.93 -11.51 9.07
N THR A 146 -9.99 -10.86 8.37
CA THR A 146 -10.11 -9.46 8.02
C THR A 146 -11.10 -9.34 6.86
N PRO A 147 -12.16 -8.50 6.98
CA PRO A 147 -13.08 -8.25 5.87
C PRO A 147 -12.29 -7.77 4.64
N GLU A 148 -12.70 -8.21 3.45
CA GLU A 148 -12.04 -7.80 2.21
C GLU A 148 -12.04 -6.26 2.09
N ALA A 149 -10.84 -5.69 1.93
CA ALA A 149 -10.65 -4.23 1.87
C ALA A 149 -11.40 -3.67 0.65
N GLY A 150 -12.48 -2.92 0.89
CA GLY A 150 -13.38 -2.43 -0.14
C GLY A 150 -14.85 -2.31 0.29
N GLN A 151 -15.22 -2.86 1.44
CA GLN A 151 -16.54 -2.69 2.05
C GLN A 151 -16.38 -1.99 3.41
N ASP A 152 -16.03 -0.71 3.38
CA ASP A 152 -15.70 0.06 4.59
C ASP A 152 -16.93 0.46 5.44
N VAL A 153 -18.13 0.03 5.05
CA VAL A 153 -19.35 0.31 5.82
C VAL A 153 -20.04 -1.00 6.14
N TYR A 154 -19.50 -1.72 7.11
CA TYR A 154 -20.21 -2.79 7.80
C TYR A 154 -20.74 -2.27 9.14
N SER A 155 -22.05 -2.34 9.35
CA SER A 155 -22.61 -2.24 10.71
C SER A 155 -22.64 -3.62 11.33
N LEU A 156 -22.29 -3.69 12.62
CA LEU A 156 -22.52 -4.89 13.40
C LEU A 156 -24.04 -5.12 13.49
N SER A 157 -24.50 -6.34 13.25
CA SER A 157 -25.88 -6.71 13.52
C SER A 157 -26.22 -6.45 15.00
N LEU A 158 -27.51 -6.22 15.30
CA LEU A 158 -27.96 -5.89 16.66
C LEU A 158 -27.64 -7.00 17.69
N ASP A 159 -27.54 -8.24 17.23
CA ASP A 159 -27.14 -9.40 18.05
C ASP A 159 -25.63 -9.65 18.04
N GLY A 160 -24.86 -8.87 17.27
CA GLY A 160 -23.41 -8.94 17.22
C GLY A 160 -22.83 -10.14 16.49
N THR A 161 -23.65 -10.92 15.79
CA THR A 161 -23.24 -12.19 15.18
C THR A 161 -22.81 -12.06 13.70
N TYR A 162 -23.31 -11.06 12.97
CA TYR A 162 -22.96 -10.84 11.56
C TYR A 162 -22.63 -9.37 11.26
N LEU A 163 -21.84 -9.15 10.22
CA LEU A 163 -21.58 -7.84 9.67
C LEU A 163 -22.59 -7.59 8.54
N VAL A 164 -23.35 -6.50 8.64
CA VAL A 164 -24.31 -6.06 7.63
C VAL A 164 -23.63 -5.01 6.76
N SER A 165 -23.43 -5.32 5.48
CA SER A 165 -22.94 -4.31 4.53
C SER A 165 -24.01 -3.25 4.34
N PHE A 166 -23.67 -1.98 4.52
CA PHE A 166 -24.53 -0.92 3.99
C PHE A 166 -24.40 -0.92 2.46
N PRO A 167 -25.52 -0.93 1.72
CA PRO A 167 -25.45 -0.69 0.29
C PRO A 167 -24.92 0.73 0.08
N GLU A 168 -23.71 0.86 -0.47
CA GLU A 168 -23.22 2.14 -0.97
C GLU A 168 -24.08 2.53 -2.18
N ASN A 169 -24.97 3.51 -1.98
CA ASN A 169 -25.72 4.25 -2.99
C ASN A 169 -26.83 3.48 -3.74
N GLU A 170 -28.08 3.60 -3.25
CA GLU A 170 -29.27 3.59 -4.13
C GLU A 170 -29.58 4.98 -4.72
N ASP A 171 -28.72 5.99 -4.49
CA ASP A 171 -28.91 7.37 -4.96
C ASP A 171 -28.25 7.65 -6.33
N GLU A 172 -27.82 6.65 -7.11
CA GLU A 172 -27.57 6.88 -8.54
C GLU A 172 -28.91 6.95 -9.28
N PRO A 173 -29.31 8.13 -9.82
CA PRO A 173 -30.53 8.24 -10.61
C PRO A 173 -30.40 7.33 -11.83
N VAL A 174 -31.30 6.36 -11.94
CA VAL A 174 -31.43 5.49 -13.11
C VAL A 174 -31.45 6.36 -14.37
N PRO A 175 -30.53 6.15 -15.34
CA PRO A 175 -30.55 6.92 -16.57
C PRO A 175 -31.86 6.64 -17.29
N VAL A 176 -32.67 7.68 -17.47
CA VAL A 176 -33.89 7.62 -18.26
C VAL A 176 -33.48 7.30 -19.70
N GLU A 177 -33.73 6.07 -20.14
CA GLU A 177 -33.60 5.66 -21.54
C GLU A 177 -34.44 6.62 -22.39
N THR A 178 -33.78 7.51 -23.11
CA THR A 178 -34.43 8.39 -24.06
C THR A 178 -34.67 7.58 -25.33
N THR A 179 -35.86 7.00 -25.44
CA THR A 179 -36.32 6.32 -26.65
C THR A 179 -36.39 7.33 -27.80
N CYS A 180 -35.43 7.26 -28.73
CA CYS A 180 -35.48 8.00 -29.99
C CYS A 180 -36.67 7.47 -30.83
N LEU A 181 -37.71 8.29 -31.00
CA LEU A 181 -38.70 8.10 -32.06
C LEU A 181 -38.26 8.85 -33.33
N PRO A 182 -38.56 8.32 -34.53
CA PRO A 182 -38.08 8.87 -35.79
C PRO A 182 -38.88 10.13 -36.19
N ALA A 183 -38.15 11.08 -36.77
CA ALA A 183 -38.67 12.30 -37.34
C ALA A 183 -39.62 12.01 -38.51
N VAL A 184 -40.86 12.48 -38.41
CA VAL A 184 -41.76 12.66 -39.56
C VAL A 184 -41.83 14.17 -39.83
N PHE A 185 -41.36 14.55 -41.01
CA PHE A 185 -41.52 15.87 -41.60
C PHE A 185 -42.98 16.05 -42.03
N GLU A 186 -43.66 17.09 -41.54
CA GLU A 186 -44.75 17.72 -42.26
C GLU A 186 -44.65 19.24 -42.18
N HIS A 187 -44.70 19.86 -43.36
CA HIS A 187 -44.82 21.30 -43.57
C HIS A 187 -46.22 21.78 -43.18
N GLY A 188 -46.30 22.95 -42.55
CA GLY A 188 -47.56 23.65 -42.34
C GLY A 188 -47.33 25.07 -41.84
N GLU A 189 -47.43 26.02 -42.77
CA GLU A 189 -47.49 27.46 -42.49
C GLU A 189 -48.70 27.79 -41.61
N SER A 190 -48.51 28.64 -40.59
CA SER A 190 -49.49 29.68 -40.26
C SER A 190 -48.90 30.67 -39.28
N SER A 191 -49.41 31.89 -39.40
CA SER A 191 -48.93 33.12 -38.82
C SER A 191 -49.76 33.52 -37.60
N PHE A 192 -49.24 34.57 -36.92
CA PHE A 192 -49.97 35.56 -36.11
C PHE A 192 -49.98 35.46 -34.56
N VAL A 193 -49.64 36.64 -34.00
CA VAL A 193 -49.93 37.24 -32.68
C VAL A 193 -49.12 36.82 -31.45
N ALA A 194 -48.26 37.76 -31.04
CA ALA A 194 -47.79 37.91 -29.66
C ALA A 194 -48.89 38.44 -28.73
N PRO A 195 -48.84 38.12 -27.43
CA PRO A 195 -48.80 39.21 -26.47
C PRO A 195 -47.78 39.04 -25.34
N ARG A 196 -47.25 40.20 -24.92
CA ARG A 196 -46.59 40.45 -23.64
C ARG A 196 -47.48 40.02 -22.45
N ALA A 197 -46.91 39.37 -21.44
CA ALA A 197 -46.66 39.96 -20.11
C ALA A 197 -46.30 38.91 -19.04
N ALA A 198 -45.20 39.21 -18.34
CA ALA A 198 -44.97 39.02 -16.90
C ALA A 198 -45.38 37.69 -16.20
N ARG A 199 -44.38 36.94 -15.74
CA ARG A 199 -44.11 36.75 -14.30
C ARG A 199 -42.84 35.90 -14.09
N SER A 200 -41.83 36.56 -13.53
CA SER A 200 -40.62 35.95 -13.00
C SER A 200 -40.94 35.19 -11.70
N GLY A 201 -41.03 33.86 -11.78
CA GLY A 201 -40.92 32.97 -10.62
C GLY A 201 -39.53 32.34 -10.63
N ARG A 202 -38.70 32.67 -9.65
CA ARG A 202 -37.40 32.03 -9.43
C ARG A 202 -37.61 30.58 -8.94
N PRO A 203 -36.97 29.57 -9.52
CA PRO A 203 -36.79 28.29 -8.83
C PRO A 203 -35.63 28.44 -7.83
N LEU A 204 -35.85 27.91 -6.63
CA LEU A 204 -34.83 27.76 -5.60
C LEU A 204 -33.85 26.66 -6.08
N GLU A 205 -32.77 27.05 -6.76
CA GLU A 205 -31.63 26.14 -6.97
C GLU A 205 -30.91 25.93 -5.64
N GLN A 206 -31.08 24.72 -5.09
CA GLN A 206 -30.23 24.15 -4.06
C GLN A 206 -28.83 23.92 -4.67
N LYS A 207 -28.01 24.98 -4.70
CA LYS A 207 -26.56 24.86 -4.89
C LYS A 207 -25.93 24.34 -3.59
N MET A 208 -25.84 23.02 -3.43
CA MET A 208 -24.76 22.46 -2.61
C MET A 208 -23.48 22.54 -3.44
N GLY A 209 -22.78 23.66 -3.28
CA GLY A 209 -21.56 23.96 -4.00
C GLY A 209 -20.41 23.03 -3.60
N ASN A 210 -19.83 22.37 -4.60
CA ASN A 210 -18.44 21.90 -4.61
C ASN A 210 -17.46 23.09 -4.67
N ASP A 211 -17.57 24.01 -3.70
CA ASP A 211 -16.97 25.36 -3.78
C ASP A 211 -15.59 25.47 -3.09
N TRP A 212 -14.95 24.34 -2.78
CA TRP A 212 -13.58 24.35 -2.24
C TRP A 212 -12.54 24.74 -3.32
N PHE A 213 -12.85 24.52 -4.61
CA PHE A 213 -11.98 24.92 -5.71
C PHE A 213 -11.99 26.43 -5.97
N ALA A 214 -13.09 27.14 -5.66
CA ALA A 214 -13.15 28.60 -5.81
C ALA A 214 -12.25 29.34 -4.80
N THR A 215 -11.82 28.66 -3.73
CA THR A 215 -10.92 29.23 -2.72
C THR A 215 -9.43 29.12 -3.10
N LEU A 216 -9.08 28.31 -4.11
CA LEU A 216 -7.73 28.28 -4.70
C LEU A 216 -7.62 29.36 -5.78
N ARG A 217 -7.36 30.61 -5.35
CA ARG A 217 -7.22 31.81 -6.21
C ARG A 217 -6.24 31.64 -7.39
N PRO A 218 -6.35 32.50 -8.43
CA PRO A 218 -5.42 32.60 -9.57
C PRO A 218 -3.93 32.77 -9.20
N ALA A 219 -3.62 33.23 -7.99
CA ALA A 219 -2.24 33.32 -7.49
C ALA A 219 -1.52 31.96 -7.45
N ALA A 220 -2.24 30.85 -7.30
CA ALA A 220 -1.65 29.52 -7.40
C ALA A 220 -1.16 29.19 -8.82
N ARG A 221 -1.86 29.69 -9.86
CA ARG A 221 -1.46 29.47 -11.26
C ARG A 221 -0.23 30.30 -11.65
N GLU A 222 -0.03 31.45 -11.02
CA GLU A 222 1.14 32.31 -11.27
C GLU A 222 2.40 31.82 -10.53
N ILE A 223 2.25 31.23 -9.34
CA ILE A 223 3.36 30.63 -8.59
C ILE A 223 3.85 29.32 -9.26
N ILE A 224 2.95 28.55 -9.90
CA ILE A 224 3.30 27.32 -10.61
C ILE A 224 4.21 27.59 -11.82
N ARG A 225 4.06 28.73 -12.50
CA ARG A 225 4.94 29.10 -13.63
C ARG A 225 6.31 29.64 -13.21
N VAL A 226 6.46 30.13 -11.98
CA VAL A 226 7.72 30.76 -11.52
C VAL A 226 8.67 29.72 -10.88
N GLN A 227 8.17 28.56 -10.47
CA GLN A 227 9.01 27.47 -9.92
C GLN A 227 9.52 26.45 -10.94
N GLU A 228 9.05 26.48 -12.19
CA GLU A 228 9.54 25.62 -13.28
C GLU A 228 10.98 25.95 -13.74
N SER A 229 11.62 26.99 -13.16
CA SER A 229 12.98 27.42 -13.55
C SER A 229 14.07 27.19 -12.51
N ALA A 230 13.74 26.65 -11.33
CA ALA A 230 14.77 26.16 -10.41
C ALA A 230 15.17 24.76 -10.89
N SER A 231 16.29 24.65 -11.61
CA SER A 231 16.81 23.37 -12.10
C SER A 231 16.82 22.34 -10.96
N ALA A 232 16.10 21.23 -11.12
CA ALA A 232 16.10 20.15 -10.15
C ALA A 232 17.56 19.79 -9.79
N PRO A 233 17.89 19.54 -8.51
CA PRO A 233 19.24 19.19 -8.15
C PRO A 233 19.64 17.92 -8.89
N ARG A 234 20.76 17.97 -9.60
CA ARG A 234 21.22 16.88 -10.47
C ARG A 234 21.40 15.61 -9.64
N ILE A 235 20.84 14.51 -10.12
CA ILE A 235 20.98 13.19 -9.48
C ILE A 235 22.13 12.45 -10.18
N GLY A 236 23.15 12.05 -9.41
CA GLY A 236 24.35 11.37 -9.90
C GLY A 236 25.65 12.18 -9.71
N PRO A 237 26.79 11.67 -10.19
CA PRO A 237 26.97 10.46 -10.99
C PRO A 237 26.76 9.15 -10.20
N PHE A 238 26.33 8.11 -10.89
CA PHE A 238 26.11 6.78 -10.32
C PHE A 238 27.26 5.82 -10.67
N PRO A 239 27.55 4.81 -9.84
CA PRO A 239 28.55 3.78 -10.16
C PRO A 239 28.09 2.86 -11.29
N VAL A 240 29.00 2.07 -11.84
CA VAL A 240 28.68 1.08 -12.90
C VAL A 240 27.69 0.04 -12.36
N LEU A 241 26.72 -0.36 -13.19
CA LEU A 241 25.72 -1.36 -12.84
C LEU A 241 26.32 -2.78 -12.75
N PRO A 242 25.82 -3.64 -11.86
CA PRO A 242 26.31 -5.01 -11.71
C PRO A 242 25.97 -5.88 -12.93
N ASP A 243 26.79 -6.93 -13.16
CA ASP A 243 26.72 -7.82 -14.34
C ASP A 243 25.58 -8.84 -14.33
N ASN A 244 24.94 -9.03 -13.19
CA ASN A 244 23.82 -9.95 -13.01
C ASN A 244 22.46 -9.34 -13.39
N LEU A 245 22.39 -8.04 -13.69
CA LEU A 245 21.15 -7.38 -14.07
C LEU A 245 20.77 -7.73 -15.52
N ALA A 246 19.50 -8.06 -15.76
CA ALA A 246 19.02 -8.34 -17.11
C ALA A 246 19.24 -7.12 -18.03
N GLY A 247 19.64 -7.35 -19.28
CA GLY A 247 20.03 -6.28 -20.23
C GLY A 247 19.00 -5.14 -20.33
N TYR A 248 17.73 -5.50 -20.44
CA TYR A 248 16.64 -4.51 -20.53
C TYR A 248 16.42 -3.70 -19.23
N HIS A 249 16.66 -4.28 -18.06
CA HIS A 249 16.66 -3.54 -16.79
C HIS A 249 17.87 -2.61 -16.72
N ARG A 250 19.04 -3.09 -17.17
CA ARG A 250 20.27 -2.29 -17.23
C ARG A 250 20.08 -1.07 -18.12
N ASP A 251 19.58 -1.25 -19.34
CA ASP A 251 19.36 -0.15 -20.28
C ASP A 251 18.34 0.86 -19.76
N ALA A 252 17.27 0.37 -19.11
CA ALA A 252 16.30 1.23 -18.46
C ALA A 252 16.94 2.08 -17.35
N ILE A 253 17.74 1.47 -16.46
CA ILE A 253 18.38 2.20 -15.36
C ILE A 253 19.41 3.21 -15.89
N VAL A 254 20.26 2.82 -16.84
CA VAL A 254 21.23 3.76 -17.44
C VAL A 254 20.51 4.95 -18.08
N GLY A 255 19.40 4.69 -18.81
CA GLY A 255 18.60 5.75 -19.40
C GLY A 255 17.97 6.68 -18.36
N ILE A 256 17.45 6.12 -17.26
CA ILE A 256 16.89 6.89 -16.14
C ILE A 256 17.97 7.77 -15.51
N GLU A 257 19.13 7.20 -15.17
CA GLU A 257 20.23 7.90 -14.52
C GLU A 257 20.80 9.01 -15.40
N ALA A 258 21.03 8.73 -16.68
CA ALA A 258 21.50 9.72 -17.66
C ALA A 258 20.49 10.87 -17.82
N THR A 259 19.20 10.57 -17.82
CA THR A 259 18.15 11.58 -17.93
C THR A 259 18.08 12.43 -16.66
N LEU A 260 18.06 11.80 -15.48
CA LEU A 260 17.96 12.48 -14.17
C LEU A 260 19.19 13.31 -13.80
N ALA A 261 20.33 13.07 -14.44
CA ALA A 261 21.52 13.91 -14.30
C ALA A 261 21.34 15.31 -14.93
N GLY A 262 20.46 15.45 -15.93
CA GLY A 262 20.20 16.71 -16.64
C GLY A 262 18.78 17.25 -16.48
N HIS A 263 17.81 16.38 -16.21
CA HIS A 263 16.38 16.67 -16.28
C HIS A 263 15.68 16.17 -15.02
N GLY A 264 14.63 16.86 -14.58
CA GLY A 264 13.85 16.44 -13.42
C GLY A 264 12.87 15.31 -13.71
N ARG A 265 12.58 15.01 -14.98
CA ARG A 265 11.46 14.15 -15.36
C ARG A 265 11.90 13.08 -16.34
N VAL A 266 11.46 11.85 -16.14
CA VAL A 266 11.69 10.73 -17.05
C VAL A 266 10.52 9.76 -17.05
N LEU A 267 10.13 9.29 -18.23
CA LEU A 267 9.12 8.27 -18.44
C LEU A 267 9.77 6.99 -18.96
N VAL A 268 9.59 5.90 -18.24
CA VAL A 268 10.05 4.57 -18.63
C VAL A 268 8.89 3.84 -19.29
N LYS A 269 9.04 3.58 -20.59
CA LYS A 269 8.11 2.75 -21.36
C LYS A 269 8.44 1.29 -21.10
N LEU A 270 7.50 0.62 -20.45
CA LEU A 270 7.57 -0.80 -20.10
C LEU A 270 7.01 -1.67 -21.22
N SER A 271 7.51 -2.90 -21.30
CA SER A 271 6.99 -3.93 -22.17
C SER A 271 5.92 -4.74 -21.42
N PRO A 272 4.75 -5.01 -22.03
CA PRO A 272 3.69 -5.77 -21.38
C PRO A 272 4.14 -7.21 -21.11
N GLY A 273 3.76 -7.75 -19.95
CA GLY A 273 4.06 -9.14 -19.56
C GLY A 273 5.48 -9.38 -19.05
N GLN A 274 6.27 -8.33 -18.81
CA GLN A 274 7.59 -8.42 -18.20
C GLN A 274 7.58 -8.12 -16.70
N ASP A 275 8.63 -8.56 -15.99
CA ASP A 275 8.87 -8.12 -14.61
C ASP A 275 9.34 -6.66 -14.59
N ASN A 276 8.37 -5.77 -14.60
CA ASN A 276 8.53 -4.33 -14.57
C ASN A 276 8.88 -3.81 -13.16
N THR A 277 8.64 -4.62 -12.13
CA THR A 277 8.94 -4.23 -10.74
C THR A 277 10.44 -4.23 -10.45
N GLY A 278 11.20 -5.09 -11.13
CA GLY A 278 12.64 -5.16 -10.95
C GLY A 278 13.39 -3.88 -11.36
N ALA A 279 13.07 -3.31 -12.52
CA ALA A 279 13.63 -2.03 -12.96
C ALA A 279 13.29 -0.89 -11.98
N LEU A 280 12.04 -0.86 -11.49
CA LEU A 280 11.60 0.10 -10.49
C LEU A 280 12.43 -0.02 -9.21
N PHE A 281 12.55 -1.22 -8.61
CA PHE A 281 13.23 -1.38 -7.33
C PHE A 281 14.73 -1.19 -7.43
N ALA A 282 15.36 -1.64 -8.52
CA ALA A 282 16.77 -1.35 -8.78
C ALA A 282 17.02 0.16 -8.94
N CYS A 283 16.10 0.89 -9.57
CA CYS A 283 16.16 2.36 -9.64
C CYS A 283 16.02 2.99 -8.25
N LEU A 284 15.04 2.56 -7.43
CA LEU A 284 14.85 3.08 -6.07
C LEU A 284 16.09 2.86 -5.19
N ASP A 285 16.64 1.66 -5.19
CA ASP A 285 17.82 1.29 -4.42
C ASP A 285 19.00 2.22 -4.76
N ARG A 286 19.24 2.43 -6.06
CA ARG A 286 20.34 3.27 -6.53
C ARG A 286 20.14 4.75 -6.24
N LEU A 287 18.90 5.25 -6.32
CA LEU A 287 18.58 6.61 -5.90
C LEU A 287 18.86 6.80 -4.40
N LEU A 288 18.48 5.85 -3.55
CA LEU A 288 18.67 5.94 -2.10
C LEU A 288 20.13 5.72 -1.68
N LEU A 289 20.89 4.91 -2.41
CA LEU A 289 22.31 4.64 -2.12
C LEU A 289 23.25 5.77 -2.59
N TYR A 290 23.02 6.32 -3.78
CA TYR A 290 24.02 7.09 -4.49
C TYR A 290 23.63 8.55 -4.76
N SER A 291 22.52 9.03 -4.19
CA SER A 291 22.07 10.42 -4.36
C SER A 291 21.66 11.10 -3.06
N TYR A 292 21.24 12.35 -3.14
CA TYR A 292 20.71 13.11 -2.01
C TYR A 292 19.25 12.72 -1.65
N VAL A 293 18.61 11.89 -2.48
CA VAL A 293 17.22 11.49 -2.31
C VAL A 293 17.05 10.71 -1.02
N SER A 294 16.21 11.24 -0.12
CA SER A 294 15.96 10.62 1.18
C SER A 294 14.53 10.11 1.29
N ARG A 295 13.58 10.73 0.57
CA ARG A 295 12.15 10.44 0.66
C ARG A 295 11.56 10.28 -0.73
N ILE A 296 11.13 9.05 -1.03
CA ILE A 296 10.50 8.68 -2.29
C ILE A 296 9.03 8.31 -2.03
N LEU A 297 8.13 8.88 -2.82
CA LEU A 297 6.73 8.44 -2.87
C LEU A 297 6.48 7.68 -4.17
N VAL A 298 6.11 6.42 -4.04
CA VAL A 298 5.62 5.59 -5.13
C VAL A 298 4.09 5.61 -5.13
N VAL A 299 3.51 6.17 -6.18
CA VAL A 299 2.07 6.27 -6.38
C VAL A 299 1.62 5.23 -7.39
N THR A 300 0.70 4.34 -6.99
CA THR A 300 0.11 3.35 -7.89
C THR A 300 -1.23 3.85 -8.44
N ALA A 301 -1.53 3.52 -9.70
CA ALA A 301 -2.80 3.88 -10.31
C ALA A 301 -4.00 3.15 -9.70
N GLN A 302 -3.82 1.87 -9.41
CA GLN A 302 -4.84 0.99 -8.87
C GLN A 302 -4.52 0.65 -7.41
N ALA A 303 -5.56 0.54 -6.59
CA ALA A 303 -5.42 0.12 -5.19
C ALA A 303 -4.94 -1.33 -5.06
N SER A 304 -5.29 -2.20 -6.02
CA SER A 304 -4.85 -3.60 -6.10
C SER A 304 -3.34 -3.76 -6.33
N LEU A 305 -2.70 -2.84 -7.07
CA LEU A 305 -1.26 -2.90 -7.36
C LEU A 305 -0.41 -2.61 -6.12
N LYS A 306 -0.94 -1.84 -5.17
CA LYS A 306 -0.21 -1.47 -3.96
C LYS A 306 0.24 -2.67 -3.11
N PRO A 307 -0.64 -3.59 -2.67
CA PRO A 307 -0.22 -4.74 -1.86
C PRO A 307 0.73 -5.68 -2.62
N GLU A 308 0.58 -5.80 -3.94
CA GLU A 308 1.52 -6.56 -4.79
C GLU A 308 2.90 -5.91 -4.80
N LEU A 309 2.96 -4.60 -5.01
CA LEU A 309 4.20 -3.85 -5.04
C LEU A 309 4.91 -3.84 -3.68
N VAL A 310 4.17 -3.71 -2.59
CA VAL A 310 4.71 -3.81 -1.22
C VAL A 310 5.28 -5.21 -0.96
N ARG A 311 4.59 -6.27 -1.39
CA ARG A 311 5.08 -7.64 -1.25
C ARG A 311 6.36 -7.86 -2.06
N ALA A 312 6.38 -7.37 -3.29
CA ALA A 312 7.55 -7.47 -4.16
C ALA A 312 8.73 -6.67 -3.60
N TYR A 313 8.49 -5.46 -3.07
CA TYR A 313 9.49 -4.64 -2.39
C TYR A 313 10.11 -5.34 -1.17
N ASN A 314 9.27 -5.95 -0.33
CA ASN A 314 9.75 -6.68 0.86
C ASN A 314 10.53 -7.94 0.51
N ALA A 315 10.22 -8.57 -0.63
CA ALA A 315 10.95 -9.74 -1.13
C ALA A 315 12.19 -9.35 -1.96
N TRP A 316 12.34 -8.08 -2.34
CA TRP A 316 13.42 -7.63 -3.20
C TRP A 316 14.76 -7.64 -2.49
N ILE A 317 15.77 -8.13 -3.21
CA ILE A 317 17.16 -8.22 -2.77
C ILE A 317 17.98 -7.30 -3.66
N SER A 318 18.77 -6.41 -3.05
CA SER A 318 19.67 -5.51 -3.77
C SER A 318 20.68 -6.30 -4.60
N TYR A 319 20.89 -5.87 -5.85
CA TYR A 319 21.93 -6.44 -6.71
C TYR A 319 23.35 -5.99 -6.34
N GLU A 320 23.49 -4.94 -5.53
CA GLU A 320 24.79 -4.37 -5.15
C GLU A 320 25.45 -5.20 -4.04
N ASP A 321 24.67 -5.68 -3.08
CA ASP A 321 25.20 -6.30 -1.86
C ASP A 321 24.29 -7.36 -1.22
N GLU A 322 23.29 -7.83 -1.95
CA GLU A 322 22.42 -8.95 -1.57
C GLU A 322 21.60 -8.71 -0.29
N ALA A 323 21.50 -7.46 0.18
CA ALA A 323 20.65 -7.12 1.32
C ALA A 323 19.18 -6.94 0.91
N SER A 324 18.26 -7.24 1.83
CA SER A 324 16.84 -6.94 1.59
C SER A 324 16.60 -5.44 1.56
N LEU A 325 15.86 -4.98 0.56
CA LEU A 325 15.54 -3.56 0.40
C LEU A 325 14.72 -3.03 1.58
N SER A 326 13.78 -3.85 2.07
CA SER A 326 12.93 -3.50 3.22
C SER A 326 13.66 -3.43 4.55
N GLU A 327 14.80 -4.13 4.70
CA GLU A 327 15.64 -4.04 5.89
C GLU A 327 16.45 -2.74 5.91
N ARG A 328 16.84 -2.24 4.73
CA ARG A 328 17.60 -0.99 4.58
C ARG A 328 16.73 0.24 4.62
N TYR A 329 15.61 0.16 3.91
CA TYR A 329 14.74 1.28 3.64
C TYR A 329 13.34 0.91 4.10
N PRO A 330 12.98 1.23 5.35
CA PRO A 330 11.67 0.92 5.88
C PRO A 330 10.60 1.52 4.97
N VAL A 331 9.67 0.68 4.51
CA VAL A 331 8.57 1.11 3.65
C VAL A 331 7.36 1.52 4.47
N GLN A 332 6.83 2.71 4.20
CA GLN A 332 5.57 3.19 4.76
C GLN A 332 4.45 2.89 3.78
N THR A 333 3.55 1.97 4.19
CA THR A 333 2.41 1.56 3.38
C THR A 333 1.17 2.42 3.65
N SER A 334 1.13 3.18 4.74
CA SER A 334 0.01 4.05 5.08
C SER A 334 0.45 5.51 5.05
N VAL A 335 -0.26 6.35 4.30
CA VAL A 335 0.00 7.80 4.29
C VAL A 335 -0.46 8.37 5.64
N LYS A 336 0.48 8.59 6.56
CA LYS A 336 0.26 9.20 7.88
C LYS A 336 0.72 10.66 7.84
N GLU A 337 0.33 11.46 8.83
CA GLU A 337 0.71 12.88 8.94
C GLU A 337 2.23 13.06 9.03
N THR A 338 2.93 12.11 9.65
CA THR A 338 4.39 12.07 9.71
C THR A 338 4.94 11.00 8.76
N ILE A 339 5.80 11.42 7.83
CA ILE A 339 6.59 10.50 7.00
C ILE A 339 7.90 10.22 7.72
N THR A 340 8.03 9.00 8.25
CA THR A 340 9.23 8.54 8.97
C THR A 340 10.11 7.62 8.12
N SER A 341 9.59 7.18 6.98
CA SER A 341 10.19 6.17 6.10
C SER A 341 10.82 6.79 4.86
N CYS A 342 11.89 6.16 4.36
CA CYS A 342 12.54 6.57 3.12
C CYS A 342 11.66 6.32 1.88
N VAL A 343 10.87 5.25 1.90
CA VAL A 343 9.97 4.89 0.79
C VAL A 343 8.54 4.86 1.30
N SER A 344 7.65 5.59 0.65
CA SER A 344 6.21 5.52 0.86
C SER A 344 5.54 4.93 -0.37
N ILE A 345 4.71 3.91 -0.20
CA ILE A 345 3.93 3.32 -1.31
C ILE A 345 2.45 3.55 -1.04
N ALA A 346 1.78 4.28 -1.93
CA ALA A 346 0.38 4.64 -1.78
C ALA A 346 -0.35 4.54 -3.12
N SER A 347 -1.65 4.29 -3.07
CA SER A 347 -2.50 4.45 -4.25
C SER A 347 -2.82 5.92 -4.50
N ILE A 348 -3.15 6.26 -5.74
CA ILE A 348 -3.58 7.62 -6.11
C ILE A 348 -4.75 8.11 -5.25
N ARG A 349 -5.70 7.23 -4.92
CA ARG A 349 -6.87 7.54 -4.09
C ARG A 349 -6.47 7.87 -2.65
N GLU A 350 -5.54 7.13 -2.08
CA GLU A 350 -5.02 7.44 -0.73
C GLU A 350 -4.31 8.78 -0.68
N MET A 351 -3.56 9.14 -1.73
CA MET A 351 -2.92 10.45 -1.83
C MET A 351 -3.95 11.57 -1.92
N GLN A 352 -5.02 11.40 -2.69
CA GLN A 352 -6.11 12.37 -2.72
C GLN A 352 -6.80 12.52 -1.36
N MET A 353 -7.02 11.43 -0.64
CA MET A 353 -7.59 11.48 0.70
C MET A 353 -6.64 12.19 1.67
N ALA A 354 -5.33 11.92 1.59
CA ALA A 354 -4.32 12.58 2.41
C ALA A 354 -4.24 14.10 2.16
N MET A 355 -4.47 14.55 0.92
CA MET A 355 -4.54 15.97 0.56
C MET A 355 -5.79 16.67 1.09
N ARG A 356 -6.85 15.92 1.41
CA ARG A 356 -8.13 16.44 1.92
C ARG A 356 -8.26 16.41 3.44
N ARG A 357 -7.24 15.90 4.15
CA ARG A 357 -7.24 15.85 5.62
C ARG A 357 -7.21 17.27 6.21
N THR A 358 -7.65 17.37 7.46
CA THR A 358 -7.55 18.60 8.26
C THR A 358 -6.11 19.11 8.36
N GLU A 359 -5.16 18.17 8.46
CA GLU A 359 -3.72 18.43 8.39
C GLU A 359 -3.14 17.71 7.16
N PRO A 360 -3.08 18.39 5.99
CA PRO A 360 -2.57 17.76 4.78
C PRO A 360 -1.04 17.70 4.81
N LEU A 361 -0.47 16.70 4.15
CA LEU A 361 0.98 16.55 4.03
C LEU A 361 1.62 17.78 3.38
N PRO A 362 2.78 18.27 3.85
CA PRO A 362 3.48 19.37 3.19
C PRO A 362 3.77 19.10 1.71
N ARG A 363 3.73 20.14 0.87
CA ARG A 363 3.97 19.98 -0.58
C ARG A 363 5.38 19.48 -0.92
N ALA A 364 6.37 19.90 -0.13
CA ALA A 364 7.79 19.53 -0.26
C ALA A 364 8.18 18.33 0.62
N THR A 365 7.25 17.37 0.80
CA THR A 365 7.49 16.18 1.64
C THR A 365 8.38 15.15 0.95
N PHE A 366 8.38 15.08 -0.37
CA PHE A 366 9.09 14.04 -1.12
C PHE A 366 10.11 14.67 -2.08
N ASP A 367 11.25 14.02 -2.21
CA ASP A 367 12.33 14.45 -3.10
C ASP A 367 12.12 13.86 -4.50
N VAL A 368 11.52 12.66 -4.58
CA VAL A 368 11.16 11.98 -5.84
C VAL A 368 9.73 11.47 -5.77
N LEU A 369 8.98 11.70 -6.85
CA LEU A 369 7.70 11.03 -7.11
C LEU A 369 7.88 9.95 -8.18
N VAL A 370 7.42 8.75 -7.87
CA VAL A 370 7.39 7.64 -8.83
C VAL A 370 5.95 7.28 -9.14
N LEU A 371 5.57 7.32 -10.41
CA LEU A 371 4.23 6.96 -10.87
C LEU A 371 4.31 5.55 -11.48
N TYR A 372 3.53 4.60 -10.98
CA TYR A 372 3.60 3.20 -11.41
C TYR A 372 2.25 2.66 -11.89
N GLY A 373 2.26 2.05 -13.08
CA GLY A 373 1.15 1.25 -13.59
C GLY A 373 -0.10 2.04 -13.97
N TYR A 374 0.06 3.28 -14.46
CA TYR A 374 -1.07 4.09 -14.91
C TYR A 374 -1.21 4.02 -16.44
N PRO A 375 -2.43 3.78 -16.97
CA PRO A 375 -2.64 3.71 -18.41
C PRO A 375 -2.83 5.08 -19.08
N PHE A 376 -3.19 6.12 -18.32
CA PHE A 376 -3.37 7.50 -18.78
C PHE A 376 -3.38 8.47 -17.57
N ILE A 377 -3.22 9.77 -17.82
CA ILE A 377 -3.23 10.79 -16.77
C ILE A 377 -4.65 11.34 -16.58
N SER A 378 -5.35 10.82 -15.58
CA SER A 378 -6.65 11.32 -15.16
C SER A 378 -6.54 12.66 -14.40
N GLN A 379 -7.67 13.35 -14.21
CA GLN A 379 -7.72 14.56 -13.39
C GLN A 379 -7.22 14.33 -11.95
N MET A 380 -7.38 13.10 -11.43
CA MET A 380 -6.87 12.72 -10.12
C MET A 380 -5.35 12.78 -10.07
N TRP A 381 -4.67 12.26 -11.10
CA TRP A 381 -3.22 12.34 -11.25
C TRP A 381 -2.73 13.77 -11.33
N ARG A 382 -3.36 14.60 -12.17
CA ARG A 382 -3.00 16.03 -12.29
C ARG A 382 -3.06 16.72 -10.93
N THR A 383 -4.13 16.47 -10.17
CA THR A 383 -4.30 17.05 -8.83
C THR A 383 -3.17 16.65 -7.86
N VAL A 384 -2.77 15.38 -7.85
CA VAL A 384 -1.68 14.90 -6.98
C VAL A 384 -0.32 15.43 -7.44
N LEU A 385 -0.06 15.45 -8.75
CA LEU A 385 1.17 15.97 -9.35
C LEU A 385 1.31 17.49 -9.19
N GLU A 386 0.21 18.24 -9.18
CA GLU A 386 0.22 19.70 -8.92
C GLU A 386 0.43 20.01 -7.43
N TYR A 387 -0.03 19.14 -6.54
CA TYR A 387 0.09 19.35 -5.11
C TYR A 387 1.51 19.09 -4.59
N PHE A 388 2.12 17.96 -4.97
CA PHE A 388 3.46 17.60 -4.52
C PHE A 388 4.54 18.20 -5.43
N THR A 389 5.39 19.04 -4.84
CA THR A 389 6.42 19.82 -5.56
C THR A 389 7.76 19.11 -5.60
N ALA A 390 7.75 17.77 -5.74
CA ALA A 390 9.01 17.02 -5.80
C ALA A 390 9.83 17.45 -7.03
N PRO A 391 11.14 17.73 -6.86
CA PRO A 391 12.00 18.18 -7.95
C PRO A 391 12.13 17.13 -9.06
N SER A 392 12.06 15.84 -8.71
CA SER A 392 12.19 14.75 -9.67
C SER A 392 10.96 13.87 -9.76
N ARG A 393 10.64 13.42 -10.99
CA ARG A 393 9.49 12.57 -11.31
C ARG A 393 9.90 11.44 -12.25
N ILE A 394 9.51 10.22 -11.90
CA ILE A 394 9.81 9.02 -12.67
C ILE A 394 8.49 8.31 -12.97
N GLY A 395 8.14 8.14 -14.24
CA GLY A 395 6.96 7.39 -14.66
C GLY A 395 7.34 5.99 -15.12
N PHE A 396 6.56 4.98 -14.75
CA PHE A 396 6.66 3.61 -15.26
C PHE A 396 5.31 3.23 -15.83
N SER A 397 5.23 3.09 -17.15
CA SER A 397 3.98 2.87 -17.86
C SER A 397 4.14 1.90 -19.02
N GLU A 398 3.16 1.00 -19.18
CA GLU A 398 3.01 0.20 -20.39
C GLU A 398 2.33 0.98 -21.52
N ALA A 399 1.58 2.02 -21.20
CA ALA A 399 0.98 2.91 -22.19
C ALA A 399 1.94 4.08 -22.52
N LEU A 400 1.90 4.53 -23.77
CA LEU A 400 2.56 5.75 -24.21
C LEU A 400 1.60 6.52 -25.10
N ASP A 401 1.16 7.69 -24.62
CA ASP A 401 0.41 8.67 -25.39
C ASP A 401 1.12 10.03 -25.31
N ASP A 402 0.75 10.95 -26.21
CA ASP A 402 1.41 12.25 -26.31
C ASP A 402 1.19 13.12 -25.06
N GLU A 403 0.02 13.01 -24.43
CA GLU A 403 -0.30 13.77 -23.22
C GLU A 403 0.59 13.34 -22.06
N LEU A 404 0.76 12.03 -21.90
CA LEU A 404 1.64 11.44 -20.94
C LEU A 404 3.09 11.81 -21.22
N ALA A 405 3.54 11.68 -22.47
CA ALA A 405 4.90 12.05 -22.84
C ALA A 405 5.19 13.53 -22.51
N ALA A 406 4.23 14.43 -22.75
CA ALA A 406 4.35 15.84 -22.42
C ALA A 406 4.51 16.11 -20.91
N GLN A 407 3.93 15.29 -20.03
CA GLN A 407 4.10 15.42 -18.57
C GLN A 407 5.51 15.07 -18.09
N PHE A 408 6.29 14.40 -18.94
CA PHE A 408 7.69 14.05 -18.70
C PHE A 408 8.64 14.75 -19.69
N ASP A 409 8.21 15.87 -20.28
CA ASP A 409 8.97 16.68 -21.23
C ASP A 409 9.53 15.86 -22.41
N HIS A 410 8.81 14.80 -22.80
CA HIS A 410 9.20 13.82 -23.82
C HIS A 410 10.52 13.07 -23.53
N HIS A 411 11.01 13.07 -22.29
CA HIS A 411 12.15 12.27 -21.87
C HIS A 411 11.73 10.82 -21.63
N ILE A 412 11.78 10.02 -22.70
CA ILE A 412 11.30 8.63 -22.69
C ILE A 412 12.48 7.67 -22.76
N VAL A 413 12.49 6.69 -21.85
CA VAL A 413 13.43 5.57 -21.82
C VAL A 413 12.66 4.29 -22.16
N PHE A 414 13.16 3.51 -23.11
CA PHE A 414 12.51 2.28 -23.54
C PHE A 414 13.16 1.07 -22.87
N ALA A 415 12.40 0.35 -22.04
CA ALA A 415 12.81 -0.92 -21.46
C ALA A 415 12.30 -2.07 -22.35
N ILE A 416 12.98 -2.28 -23.47
CA ILE A 416 12.63 -3.31 -24.45
C ILE A 416 13.59 -4.50 -24.24
N PRO A 417 13.10 -5.74 -24.09
CA PRO A 417 13.98 -6.90 -24.11
C PRO A 417 14.78 -6.92 -25.41
N ASP A 418 16.07 -7.21 -25.31
CA ASP A 418 16.87 -7.56 -26.49
C ASP A 418 16.08 -8.56 -27.31
N GLN A 419 15.54 -8.12 -28.46
CA GLN A 419 15.03 -9.06 -29.43
C GLN A 419 16.25 -9.82 -29.92
N VAL A 420 16.42 -11.01 -29.35
CA VAL A 420 17.43 -11.97 -29.74
C VAL A 420 17.25 -12.24 -31.23
N GLY A 421 18.00 -11.51 -32.05
CA GLY A 421 18.40 -11.88 -33.41
C GLY A 421 17.29 -12.13 -34.44
N ALA A 422 16.35 -11.20 -34.65
CA ALA A 422 15.45 -11.29 -35.82
C ALA A 422 15.63 -10.16 -36.85
N ASP A 423 15.80 -8.89 -36.48
CA ASP A 423 15.67 -7.79 -37.46
C ASP A 423 16.76 -6.69 -37.39
N ARG A 424 18.02 -7.05 -37.09
CA ARG A 424 19.15 -6.11 -37.25
C ARG A 424 19.60 -5.90 -38.71
N GLU A 425 18.92 -6.47 -39.69
CA GLU A 425 19.31 -6.41 -41.10
C GLU A 425 18.57 -5.35 -41.95
N CYS A 426 17.67 -4.53 -41.39
CA CYS A 426 16.82 -3.65 -42.21
C CYS A 426 16.88 -2.13 -41.92
N GLN A 427 17.82 -1.61 -41.13
CA GLN A 427 17.93 -0.15 -40.87
C GLN A 427 19.28 0.51 -41.20
N GLU A 428 20.09 -0.10 -42.05
CA GLU A 428 21.00 0.66 -42.91
C GLU A 428 20.48 0.56 -44.35
N VAL A 429 19.88 1.66 -44.81
CA VAL A 429 19.52 2.08 -46.18
C VAL A 429 18.08 2.62 -46.18
N ARG A 430 17.94 3.89 -45.81
CA ARG A 430 17.31 4.93 -46.64
C ARG A 430 17.46 6.31 -46.03
#